data_AF-A0A5N8WI80-F1
#
_entry.id   AF-A0A5N8WI80-F1
#
_cell.length_a   1.000
_cell.length_b   1.000
_cell.length_c   1.000
_cell.angle_alpha   90.00
_cell.angle_beta   90.00
_cell.angle_gamma   90.00
#
_symmetry.space_group_name_H-M   'P 1'
#
loop_
_entity.id
_entity.type
_entity.pdbx_description
1 polymer ?
#
loop_
_entity_poly.entity_id
_entity_poly.type
_entity_poly.pdbx_seq_one_letter_code
_entity_poly.pdbx_strand_id
1 'polypeptide(L)' 'MPVQISGMTDQEWEAQNGTLQPSEAQAQGLCWCCTGNGVLYSAFGGNQIKVSCRECSGDGKARS' A
#
# COMPACT_ATOMS: atom_id res chain seq x y z
N MET A 1 -17.63 16.17 -6.66
CA MET A 1 -17.61 14.76 -7.12
C MET A 1 -16.16 14.32 -7.10
N PRO A 2 -15.78 13.26 -6.38
CA PRO A 2 -14.38 12.84 -6.33
C PRO A 2 -13.92 12.44 -7.74
N VAL A 3 -12.77 12.96 -8.16
CA VAL A 3 -12.18 12.69 -9.49
C VAL A 3 -11.65 11.26 -9.49
N GLN A 4 -12.23 10.41 -10.33
CA GLN A 4 -11.85 9.00 -10.47
C GLN A 4 -10.76 8.88 -11.55
N ILE A 5 -9.51 8.63 -11.16
CA ILE A 5 -8.43 8.28 -12.11
C ILE A 5 -8.48 6.78 -12.47
N SER A 6 -9.00 5.96 -11.55
CA SER A 6 -9.02 4.49 -11.65
C SER A 6 -10.43 3.88 -11.55
N GLY A 7 -11.48 4.71 -11.50
CA GLY A 7 -12.84 4.26 -11.13
C GLY A 7 -13.04 4.01 -9.63
N MET A 8 -12.00 4.11 -8.80
CA MET A 8 -12.07 4.02 -7.34
C MET A 8 -12.14 5.40 -6.69
N THR A 9 -12.82 5.49 -5.55
CA THR A 9 -12.72 6.63 -4.63
C THR A 9 -11.34 6.66 -3.95
N ASP A 10 -10.96 7.82 -3.39
CA ASP A 10 -9.73 7.97 -2.61
C ASP A 10 -9.65 6.92 -1.47
N GLN A 11 -10.77 6.63 -0.83
CA GLN A 11 -10.83 5.70 0.30
C GLN A 11 -10.64 4.25 -0.15
N GLU A 12 -11.28 3.85 -1.26
CA GLU A 12 -11.07 2.53 -1.87
C GLU A 12 -9.64 2.37 -2.40
N TRP A 13 -9.06 3.46 -2.89
CA TRP A 13 -7.67 3.48 -3.32
C TRP A 13 -6.72 3.20 -2.15
N GLU A 14 -6.88 3.90 -1.03
CA GLU A 14 -6.04 3.73 0.15
C GLU A 14 -6.28 2.40 0.88
N ALA A 15 -7.48 1.83 0.78
CA ALA A 15 -7.81 0.52 1.35
C ALA A 15 -6.94 -0.62 0.76
N GLN A 16 -6.27 -0.41 -0.37
CA GLN A 16 -5.29 -1.34 -0.92
C GLN A 16 -4.04 -1.54 -0.06
N ASN A 17 -3.74 -0.62 0.88
CA ASN A 17 -2.57 -0.74 1.77
C ASN A 17 -2.64 -1.92 2.76
N GLY A 18 -3.74 -2.67 2.77
CA GLY A 18 -3.91 -3.81 3.67
C GLY A 18 -4.02 -3.37 5.14
N THR A 19 -4.44 -4.30 5.99
CA THR A 19 -4.61 -4.07 7.43
C THR A 19 -3.77 -5.03 8.27
N LEU A 20 -2.81 -5.73 7.64
CA LEU A 20 -1.97 -6.69 8.35
C LEU A 20 -1.13 -5.95 9.39
N GLN A 21 -1.13 -6.47 10.61
CA GLN A 21 -0.22 -5.98 11.63
C GLN A 21 1.23 -6.37 11.28
N PRO A 22 2.23 -5.61 11.77
CA PRO A 22 3.63 -5.88 11.46
C PRO A 22 4.07 -7.32 11.74
N SER A 23 3.61 -7.91 12.85
CA SER A 23 3.91 -9.30 13.22
C SER A 23 3.29 -10.32 12.27
N GLU A 24 2.07 -10.06 11.78
CA GLU A 24 1.39 -10.93 10.82
C GLU A 24 2.05 -10.86 9.44
N ALA A 25 2.42 -9.65 9.00
CA ALA A 25 3.17 -9.46 7.77
C ALA A 25 4.54 -10.16 7.83
N GLN A 26 5.26 -10.03 8.93
CA GLN A 26 6.54 -10.72 9.14
C GLN A 26 6.37 -12.25 9.16
N ALA A 27 5.35 -12.78 9.85
CA ALA A 27 5.08 -14.22 9.87
C ALA A 27 4.76 -14.79 8.47
N GLN A 28 4.21 -13.95 7.58
CA GLN A 28 3.94 -14.30 6.18
C GLN A 28 5.13 -14.02 5.24
N GLY A 29 6.27 -13.53 5.74
CA GLY A 29 7.42 -13.15 4.91
C GLY A 29 7.19 -11.91 4.05
N LEU A 30 6.18 -11.11 4.37
CA LEU A 30 5.80 -9.88 3.68
C LEU A 30 6.45 -8.66 4.35
N CYS A 31 6.68 -7.63 3.55
CA CYS A 31 7.13 -6.34 4.07
C CYS A 31 6.10 -5.80 5.06
N TRP A 32 6.51 -5.51 6.29
CA TRP A 32 5.62 -4.99 7.33
C TRP A 32 4.99 -3.63 6.96
N CYS A 33 5.68 -2.82 6.15
CA CYS A 33 5.27 -1.45 5.82
C CYS A 33 4.20 -1.42 4.71
N CYS A 34 4.37 -2.20 3.64
CA CYS A 34 3.42 -2.23 2.52
C CYS A 34 2.59 -3.53 2.48
N THR A 35 2.68 -4.35 3.52
CA THR A 35 1.99 -5.63 3.68
C THR A 35 2.06 -6.55 2.45
N GLY A 36 3.20 -6.56 1.74
CA GLY A 36 3.37 -7.37 0.52
C GLY A 36 3.21 -6.66 -0.81
N ASN A 37 2.66 -5.45 -0.86
CA ASN A 37 2.31 -4.77 -2.12
C ASN A 37 3.50 -4.22 -2.92
N GLY A 38 4.67 -4.03 -2.30
CA GLY A 38 5.82 -3.33 -2.90
C GLY A 38 5.62 -1.81 -3.06
N VAL A 39 4.38 -1.32 -2.98
CA VAL A 39 4.01 0.09 -3.05
C VAL A 39 3.02 0.45 -1.96
N LEU A 40 2.92 1.74 -1.64
CA LEU A 40 1.92 2.35 -0.80
C LEU A 40 0.96 3.16 -1.67
N TYR A 41 -0.34 3.01 -1.42
CA TYR A 41 -1.41 3.72 -2.09
C TYR A 41 -1.84 4.90 -1.22
N SER A 42 -1.77 6.12 -1.73
CA SER A 42 -2.29 7.29 -1.02
C SER A 42 -3.15 8.13 -1.96
N ALA A 43 -4.14 8.82 -1.41
CA ALA A 43 -4.98 9.71 -2.17
C ALA A 43 -5.22 11.04 -1.43
N PHE A 44 -5.22 12.14 -2.19
CA PHE A 44 -5.52 13.46 -1.64
C PHE A 44 -6.35 14.30 -2.62
N GLY A 45 -7.63 14.51 -2.27
CA GLY A 45 -8.52 15.39 -3.03
C GLY A 45 -8.75 14.95 -4.48
N GLY A 46 -8.87 13.63 -4.72
CA GLY A 46 -9.01 13.04 -6.06
C GLY A 46 -7.69 12.76 -6.78
N ASN A 47 -6.54 13.05 -6.16
CA ASN A 47 -5.24 12.67 -6.71
C ASN A 47 -4.76 11.37 -6.07
N GLN A 48 -4.83 10.28 -6.84
CA GLN A 48 -4.37 8.95 -6.44
C GLN A 48 -2.90 8.77 -6.82
N ILE A 49 -2.05 8.46 -5.84
CA ILE A 49 -0.62 8.21 -6.05
C ILE A 49 -0.21 6.82 -5.54
N LYS A 50 0.82 6.27 -6.18
CA LYS A 50 1.54 5.08 -5.73
C LYS A 50 2.96 5.47 -5.39
N VAL A 51 3.42 5.11 -4.21
CA VAL A 51 4.79 5.37 -3.75
C VAL A 51 5.47 4.03 -3.54
N SER A 52 6.63 3.81 -4.16
CA SER A 52 7.42 2.61 -3.93
C SER A 52 7.78 2.48 -2.45
N CYS A 53 7.53 1.31 -1.88
CA CYS A 53 7.86 1.05 -0.48
C CYS A 53 9.38 1.01 -0.32
N ARG A 54 9.93 1.96 0.47
CA ARG A 54 11.38 2.02 0.72
C ARG A 54 11.89 0.82 1.52
N GLU A 55 11.10 0.33 2.47
CA GLU A 55 11.49 -0.77 3.35
C GLU A 55 11.83 -2.04 2.56
N CYS A 56 11.02 -2.41 1.57
CA CYS A 56 11.27 -3.55 0.69
C CYS A 56 11.80 -3.15 -0.69
N SER A 57 12.22 -1.90 -0.91
CA SER A 57 12.71 -1.43 -2.22
C SER A 57 11.80 -1.76 -3.41
N GLY A 58 10.48 -1.88 -3.19
CA GLY A 58 9.52 -2.25 -4.24
C GLY A 58 9.23 -3.74 -4.41
N ASP A 59 9.92 -4.65 -3.72
CA ASP A 59 9.78 -6.10 -3.94
C ASP A 59 8.67 -6.77 -3.09
N GLY A 60 8.15 -6.05 -2.09
CA GLY A 60 7.04 -6.50 -1.24
C GLY A 60 7.44 -7.51 -0.15
N LYS A 61 8.69 -7.97 -0.10
CA LYS A 61 9.12 -9.02 0.83
C LYS A 61 9.61 -8.46 2.15
N ALA A 62 9.55 -9.28 3.19
CA ALA A 62 10.18 -8.97 4.47
C ALA A 62 11.69 -8.83 4.26
N ARG A 63 12.24 -7.70 4.74
CA ARG A 63 13.69 -7.53 4.92
C ARG A 63 13.97 -7.79 6.39
N SER A 64 14.77 -8.81 6.65
CA SER A 64 15.28 -9.20 7.97
C SER A 64 16.21 -8.14 8.54
#